data_AF-A0A958KJ85-F1
#
_entry.id   AF-A0A958KJ85-F1
#
_cell.length_a   1.000
_cell.length_b   1.000
_cell.length_c   1.000
_cell.angle_alpha   90.00
_cell.angle_beta   90.00
_cell.angle_gamma   90.00
#
_symmetry.space_group_name_H-M   'P 1'
#
loop_
_entity.id
_entity.type
_entity.pdbx_description
1 polymer ?
#
loop_
_entity_poly.entity_id
_entity_poly.type
_entity_poly.pdbx_seq_one_letter_code
_entity_poly.pdbx_strand_id
1 'polypeptide(L)'
;MAMTNEASMKMHRCVCGEVYDLLKHKKCPECGAAKDSGSPAAAPEQQSTQSDSTLPVSAQERDWKKICIGIGVALVLYLMLRGGSSNSSSTNKSIHGDETPVANLDMSDSPLGKLGAQAYSGVDYSVTDGVVDPKLVGTWIQTVKTMNGDESWQIEIDSDGSYAFKTSGTMVSVQHNGEFSAENGKWKLSSSNTGWKDGGSYSVPRPDLFVMMGALGTGQWRKAE
;
A
#
# COMPACT_ATOMS: atom_id res chain seq x y z
N MET A 1 -39.89 -1.41 -31.92
CA MET A 1 -38.44 -1.68 -31.85
C MET A 1 -37.73 -0.34 -31.77
N ALA A 2 -37.24 0.04 -30.59
CA ALA A 2 -36.41 1.23 -30.43
C ALA A 2 -34.95 0.77 -30.45
N MET A 3 -34.22 1.10 -31.52
CA MET A 3 -32.78 0.91 -31.59
C MET A 3 -32.11 2.14 -30.98
N THR A 4 -31.64 2.03 -29.74
CA THR A 4 -30.77 3.05 -29.13
C THR A 4 -29.36 2.84 -29.68
N ASN A 5 -28.93 3.74 -30.56
CA ASN A 5 -27.54 3.81 -31.01
C ASN A 5 -26.65 4.24 -29.84
N GLU A 6 -25.87 3.29 -29.30
CA GLU A 6 -24.76 3.61 -28.40
C GLU A 6 -23.64 4.25 -29.24
N ALA A 7 -23.59 5.58 -29.22
CA ALA A 7 -22.45 6.29 -29.75
C ALA A 7 -21.22 5.99 -28.88
N SER A 8 -20.28 5.22 -29.42
CA SER A 8 -19.00 4.91 -28.79
C SER A 8 -18.24 6.21 -28.50
N MET A 9 -18.15 6.58 -27.22
CA MET A 9 -17.45 7.78 -26.75
C MET A 9 -15.94 7.58 -26.91
N LYS A 10 -15.29 8.39 -27.76
CA LYS A 10 -13.83 8.41 -27.93
C LYS A 10 -13.21 9.32 -26.88
N MET A 11 -12.81 8.74 -25.76
CA MET A 11 -12.06 9.42 -24.70
C MET A 11 -10.60 9.62 -25.11
N HIS A 12 -10.05 10.81 -24.88
CA HIS A 12 -8.66 11.15 -25.16
C HIS A 12 -7.98 11.68 -23.90
N ARG A 13 -6.76 11.20 -23.62
CA ARG A 13 -5.95 11.67 -22.49
C ARG A 13 -4.96 12.73 -22.97
N CYS A 14 -5.04 13.91 -22.37
CA CYS A 14 -4.17 15.05 -22.64
C CYS A 14 -2.80 14.88 -21.97
N VAL A 15 -1.81 15.66 -22.42
CA VAL A 15 -0.46 15.75 -21.84
C VAL A 15 -0.49 16.27 -20.39
N CYS A 16 -1.47 17.09 -20.02
CA CYS A 16 -1.66 17.51 -18.63
C CYS A 16 -2.23 16.41 -17.71
N GLY A 17 -2.56 15.23 -18.24
CA GLY A 17 -3.07 14.08 -17.50
C GLY A 17 -4.59 13.89 -17.54
N GLU A 18 -5.33 14.94 -17.92
CA GLU A 18 -6.80 14.90 -17.97
C GLU A 18 -7.36 14.11 -19.15
N VAL A 19 -8.51 13.46 -18.94
CA VAL A 19 -9.20 12.68 -19.98
C VAL A 19 -10.49 13.41 -20.37
N TYR A 20 -10.66 13.71 -21.67
CA TYR A 20 -11.81 14.45 -22.16
C TYR A 20 -12.40 13.85 -23.45
N ASP A 21 -13.64 14.21 -23.73
CA ASP A 21 -14.39 13.77 -24.91
C ASP A 21 -14.10 14.71 -26.10
N LEU A 22 -13.51 14.14 -27.16
CA LEU A 22 -13.17 14.88 -28.38
C LEU A 22 -14.40 15.36 -29.17
N LEU A 23 -15.57 14.75 -28.97
CA LEU A 23 -16.81 15.19 -29.63
C LEU A 23 -17.33 16.49 -29.03
N LYS A 24 -17.09 16.70 -27.73
CA LYS A 24 -17.52 17.90 -27.01
C LYS A 24 -16.48 19.01 -27.02
N HIS A 25 -15.19 18.66 -26.99
CA HIS A 25 -14.11 19.62 -26.90
C HIS A 25 -13.02 19.33 -27.93
N LYS A 26 -12.73 20.31 -28.80
CA LYS A 26 -11.62 20.22 -29.77
C LYS A 26 -10.24 20.38 -29.12
N LYS A 27 -10.18 20.96 -27.92
CA LYS A 27 -8.97 21.21 -27.12
C LYS A 27 -9.23 20.79 -25.68
N CYS A 28 -8.17 20.45 -24.95
CA CYS A 28 -8.30 20.16 -23.52
C CYS A 28 -8.86 21.39 -22.79
N PRO A 29 -9.94 21.26 -21.99
CA PRO A 29 -10.54 22.40 -21.30
C PRO A 29 -9.62 23.01 -20.23
N GLU A 30 -8.74 22.20 -19.63
CA GLU A 30 -7.84 22.67 -18.56
C GLU A 30 -6.60 23.40 -19.09
N CYS A 31 -5.90 22.85 -20.09
CA CYS A 31 -4.63 23.42 -20.55
C CYS A 31 -4.68 24.02 -21.97
N GLY A 32 -5.81 23.89 -22.68
CA GLY A 32 -5.97 24.38 -24.05
C GLY A 32 -5.18 23.61 -25.12
N ALA A 33 -4.46 22.55 -24.76
CA ALA A 33 -3.66 21.77 -25.71
C ALA A 33 -4.56 21.05 -26.75
N ALA A 34 -4.12 21.07 -28.01
CA ALA A 34 -4.77 20.37 -29.11
C ALA A 34 -4.17 18.96 -29.29
N LYS A 35 -4.96 18.05 -29.85
CA LYS A 35 -4.61 16.62 -30.02
C LYS A 35 -3.31 16.38 -30.82
N ASP A 36 -2.97 17.28 -31.74
CA ASP A 36 -1.89 17.07 -32.72
C ASP A 36 -0.62 17.90 -32.45
N SER A 37 -0.43 18.42 -31.23
CA SER A 37 0.86 19.02 -30.85
C SER A 37 1.88 17.92 -30.54
N GLY A 38 2.29 17.21 -31.59
CA GLY A 38 3.35 16.22 -31.55
C GLY A 38 4.72 16.87 -31.34
N SER A 39 5.45 16.32 -30.36
CA SER A 39 6.90 16.43 -30.11
C SER A 39 7.51 17.83 -29.86
N PRO A 40 8.40 17.97 -28.86
CA PRO A 40 8.95 19.27 -28.48
C PRO A 40 10.00 19.75 -29.49
N ALA A 41 9.65 20.77 -30.28
CA ALA A 41 10.64 21.65 -30.86
C ALA A 41 11.22 22.55 -29.76
N ALA A 42 12.55 22.71 -29.79
CA ALA A 42 13.35 23.40 -28.80
C ALA A 42 12.78 24.75 -28.34
N ALA A 43 12.92 24.99 -27.04
CA ALA A 43 12.51 26.21 -26.35
C ALA A 43 13.11 27.48 -26.99
N PRO A 44 12.31 28.55 -27.08
CA PRO A 44 12.80 29.89 -26.86
C PRO A 44 12.35 30.38 -25.48
N GLU A 45 13.35 30.89 -24.78
CA GLU A 45 13.26 31.87 -23.71
C GLU A 45 12.28 33.01 -24.10
N GLN A 46 11.32 33.36 -23.24
CA GLN A 46 11.16 34.72 -22.69
C GLN A 46 9.81 35.02 -22.02
N GLN A 47 9.97 35.78 -20.93
CA GLN A 47 9.16 36.90 -20.45
C GLN A 47 7.79 36.68 -19.79
N SER A 48 7.85 36.86 -18.47
CA SER A 48 6.85 37.44 -17.58
C SER A 48 6.01 38.54 -18.22
N THR A 49 4.70 38.32 -18.30
CA THR A 49 3.70 39.39 -18.17
C THR A 49 2.63 38.97 -17.16
N GLN A 50 2.63 39.72 -16.07
CA GLN A 50 1.62 39.76 -15.03
C GLN A 50 0.34 40.35 -15.64
N SER A 51 -0.81 39.72 -15.46
CA SER A 51 -2.11 40.32 -15.77
C SER A 51 -3.15 39.83 -14.78
N ASP A 52 -3.47 40.76 -13.90
CA ASP A 52 -4.57 40.78 -12.96
C ASP A 52 -5.92 40.70 -13.70
N SER A 53 -6.82 39.84 -13.23
CA SER A 53 -8.23 39.83 -13.60
C SER A 53 -9.02 39.04 -12.57
N THR A 54 -9.55 39.79 -11.61
CA THR A 54 -10.66 39.39 -10.75
C THR A 54 -11.95 39.32 -11.57
N LEU A 55 -12.83 38.34 -11.29
CA LEU A 55 -14.32 38.32 -11.32
C LEU A 55 -14.85 36.88 -11.57
N PRO A 56 -16.14 36.57 -11.34
CA PRO A 56 -16.78 36.36 -10.05
C PRO A 56 -17.18 34.88 -9.82
N VAL A 57 -17.30 34.50 -8.54
CA VAL A 57 -17.83 33.21 -8.09
C VAL A 57 -19.28 33.06 -8.54
N SER A 58 -19.57 32.02 -9.33
CA SER A 58 -20.92 31.54 -9.56
C SER A 58 -21.04 30.05 -9.24
N ALA A 59 -21.91 29.81 -8.25
CA ALA A 59 -22.70 28.64 -7.92
C ALA A 59 -22.44 27.30 -8.64
N GLN A 60 -22.10 26.31 -7.80
CA GLN A 60 -22.86 25.08 -7.64
C GLN A 60 -22.87 24.10 -8.82
N GLU A 61 -21.75 23.40 -9.01
CA GLU A 61 -21.76 22.04 -9.58
C GLU A 61 -21.42 21.03 -8.47
N ARG A 62 -22.47 20.37 -7.96
CA ARG A 62 -22.35 19.27 -6.99
C ARG A 62 -21.72 18.08 -7.72
N ASP A 63 -20.50 17.73 -7.32
CA ASP A 63 -19.69 16.64 -7.85
C ASP A 63 -20.21 15.27 -7.37
N TRP A 64 -20.90 14.54 -8.25
CA TRP A 64 -21.47 13.20 -7.97
C TRP A 64 -20.39 12.11 -7.91
N LYS A 65 -19.12 12.39 -8.20
CA LYS A 65 -18.04 11.38 -8.17
C LYS A 65 -17.64 10.96 -6.76
N LYS A 66 -18.05 11.70 -5.72
CA LYS A 66 -17.76 11.35 -4.31
C LYS A 66 -18.63 10.24 -3.73
N ILE A 67 -19.69 9.80 -4.43
CA ILE A 67 -20.63 8.79 -3.90
C ILE A 67 -20.11 7.36 -4.06
N CYS A 68 -19.23 7.07 -5.03
CA CYS A 68 -18.77 5.69 -5.27
C CYS A 68 -17.63 5.22 -4.33
N ILE A 69 -16.90 6.13 -3.68
CA ILE A 69 -15.75 5.76 -2.82
C ILE A 69 -16.19 5.52 -1.36
N GLY A 70 -17.24 6.20 -0.89
CA GLY A 70 -17.74 6.04 0.49
C GLY A 70 -18.41 4.69 0.77
N ILE A 71 -19.07 4.09 -0.24
CA ILE A 71 -19.77 2.81 -0.06
C ILE A 71 -18.77 1.65 0.12
N GLY A 72 -17.65 1.66 -0.60
CA GLY A 72 -16.63 0.60 -0.49
C GLY A 72 -16.00 0.52 0.90
N VAL A 73 -15.64 1.67 1.48
CA VAL A 73 -15.01 1.74 2.81
C VAL A 73 -15.98 1.36 3.92
N ALA A 74 -17.23 1.83 3.85
CA ALA A 74 -18.26 1.49 4.83
C ALA A 74 -18.64 -0.01 4.81
N LEU A 75 -18.66 -0.64 3.63
CA LEU A 75 -19.02 -2.06 3.50
C LEU A 75 -17.89 -2.98 3.99
N VAL A 76 -16.63 -2.60 3.80
CA VAL A 76 -15.49 -3.33 4.39
C VAL A 76 -15.46 -3.18 5.91
N LEU A 77 -15.64 -1.97 6.46
CA LEU A 77 -15.78 -1.75 7.91
C LEU A 77 -16.96 -2.54 8.51
N TYR A 78 -18.09 -2.61 7.80
CA TYR A 78 -19.25 -3.40 8.22
C TYR A 78 -18.99 -4.92 8.23
N LEU A 79 -18.24 -5.44 7.26
CA LEU A 79 -17.88 -6.85 7.20
C LEU A 79 -16.87 -7.25 8.29
N MET A 80 -15.95 -6.36 8.65
CA MET A 80 -15.02 -6.56 9.78
C MET A 80 -15.74 -6.64 11.14
N LEU A 81 -16.81 -5.86 11.31
CA LEU A 81 -17.59 -5.87 12.55
C LEU A 81 -18.56 -7.05 12.67
N ARG A 82 -18.82 -7.80 11.58
CA ARG A 82 -19.74 -8.96 11.57
C ARG A 82 -19.06 -10.33 11.39
N GLY A 83 -17.79 -10.39 11.02
CA GLY A 83 -17.07 -11.63 10.72
C GLY A 83 -16.55 -12.40 11.93
N GLY A 84 -17.38 -12.65 12.94
CA GLY A 84 -17.08 -13.60 14.01
C GLY A 84 -17.78 -14.94 13.76
N SER A 85 -17.00 -16.03 13.77
CA SER A 85 -17.43 -17.44 13.72
C SER A 85 -17.52 -18.09 12.34
N SER A 86 -16.36 -18.44 11.79
CA SER A 86 -16.23 -19.66 10.98
C SER A 86 -15.41 -20.67 11.77
N ASN A 87 -16.11 -21.64 12.38
CA ASN A 87 -15.51 -22.82 12.99
C ASN A 87 -14.83 -23.67 11.91
N SER A 88 -13.51 -23.54 11.76
CA SER A 88 -12.69 -24.54 11.08
C SER A 88 -12.11 -25.51 12.12
N SER A 89 -12.90 -26.51 12.49
CA SER A 89 -12.44 -27.69 13.21
C SER A 89 -11.52 -28.52 12.29
N SER A 90 -10.21 -28.35 12.42
CA SER A 90 -9.22 -29.28 11.87
C SER A 90 -8.93 -30.37 12.91
N THR A 91 -9.49 -31.56 12.68
CA THR A 91 -9.07 -32.78 13.36
C THR A 91 -7.68 -33.17 12.88
N ASN A 92 -6.67 -32.93 13.72
CA ASN A 92 -5.30 -33.39 13.50
C ASN A 92 -5.23 -34.87 13.90
N LYS A 93 -5.13 -35.75 12.89
CA LYS A 93 -5.02 -37.20 13.09
C LYS A 93 -3.56 -37.53 13.43
N SER A 94 -3.31 -37.81 14.71
CA SER A 94 -2.06 -38.36 15.20
C SER A 94 -1.79 -39.72 14.56
N ILE A 95 -0.67 -39.85 13.85
CA ILE A 95 -0.11 -41.14 13.44
C ILE A 95 1.16 -41.33 14.26
N HIS A 96 1.05 -42.28 15.18
CA HIS A 96 2.15 -42.90 15.91
C HIS A 96 2.86 -43.90 14.99
N GLY A 97 4.18 -43.94 15.05
CA GLY A 97 5.04 -44.94 14.43
C GLY A 97 6.34 -44.30 13.98
N ASP A 98 7.50 -44.89 14.15
CA ASP A 98 7.92 -46.09 14.87
C ASP A 98 9.44 -45.92 14.98
N GLU A 99 10.01 -46.41 16.06
CA GLU A 99 11.42 -46.25 16.39
C GLU A 99 12.30 -47.06 15.44
N THR A 100 13.37 -46.48 14.90
CA THR A 100 14.57 -47.25 14.53
C THR A 100 15.86 -46.44 14.77
N PRO A 101 16.93 -47.07 15.30
CA PRO A 101 18.19 -46.41 15.64
C PRO A 101 19.26 -46.56 14.54
N VAL A 102 20.42 -45.90 14.80
CA VAL A 102 21.75 -45.96 14.16
C VAL A 102 21.90 -45.25 12.79
N ALA A 103 22.94 -44.47 12.50
CA ALA A 103 24.32 -44.52 12.96
C ALA A 103 24.97 -43.12 13.08
N ASN A 104 25.83 -42.97 14.10
CA ASN A 104 26.83 -41.91 14.16
C ASN A 104 27.86 -42.14 13.05
N LEU A 105 27.99 -41.17 12.14
CA LEU A 105 29.19 -41.03 11.33
C LEU A 105 30.07 -39.96 11.98
N ASP A 106 31.09 -40.49 12.64
CA ASP A 106 32.30 -39.82 13.07
C ASP A 106 32.93 -39.09 11.87
N MET A 107 33.18 -37.79 12.05
CA MET A 107 33.82 -36.94 11.06
C MET A 107 34.91 -36.12 11.74
N SER A 108 35.76 -36.80 12.52
CA SER A 108 37.09 -36.31 12.87
C SER A 108 38.08 -36.73 11.77
N ASP A 109 38.33 -35.84 10.81
CA ASP A 109 39.67 -35.60 10.28
C ASP A 109 39.62 -34.54 9.19
N SER A 110 39.95 -33.31 9.57
CA SER A 110 40.39 -32.27 8.65
C SER A 110 41.45 -31.43 9.36
N PRO A 111 42.74 -31.64 9.06
CA PRO A 111 43.81 -30.83 9.59
C PRO A 111 43.99 -29.65 8.64
N LEU A 112 43.51 -28.46 9.02
CA LEU A 112 44.08 -27.15 8.69
C LEU A 112 43.13 -26.04 9.16
N GLY A 113 43.65 -25.11 9.99
CA GLY A 113 43.05 -23.78 10.11
C GLY A 113 42.58 -23.34 11.50
N LYS A 114 43.39 -23.55 12.55
CA LYS A 114 43.34 -22.75 13.78
C LYS A 114 43.57 -21.27 13.47
N LEU A 115 42.52 -20.46 13.43
CA LEU A 115 42.55 -19.04 13.81
C LEU A 115 41.24 -18.69 14.53
N GLY A 116 41.30 -18.72 15.86
CA GLY A 116 40.55 -17.85 16.77
C GLY A 116 39.03 -17.69 16.59
N ALA A 117 38.26 -18.76 16.79
CA ALA A 117 36.86 -18.61 17.22
C ALA A 117 36.84 -18.56 18.76
N GLN A 118 36.83 -17.34 19.34
CA GLN A 118 36.38 -17.20 20.72
C GLN A 118 34.89 -17.47 20.75
N ALA A 119 34.53 -18.44 21.59
CA ALA A 119 33.16 -18.86 21.86
C ALA A 119 32.34 -17.70 22.44
N TYR A 120 31.35 -17.25 21.67
CA TYR A 120 30.11 -16.69 22.21
C TYR A 120 29.05 -17.80 22.16
N SER A 121 29.13 -18.73 23.10
CA SER A 121 28.10 -19.73 23.37
C SER A 121 27.23 -19.21 24.51
N GLY A 122 25.99 -18.79 24.23
CA GLY A 122 25.04 -18.54 25.34
C GLY A 122 23.91 -17.54 25.13
N VAL A 123 23.63 -17.06 23.93
CA VAL A 123 22.34 -16.41 23.67
C VAL A 123 21.77 -17.02 22.40
N ASP A 124 20.70 -17.78 22.57
CA ASP A 124 19.84 -18.26 21.50
C ASP A 124 19.11 -17.04 20.94
N TYR A 125 19.83 -16.23 20.16
CA TYR A 125 19.18 -15.31 19.26
C TYR A 125 18.66 -16.19 18.13
N SER A 126 17.39 -16.60 18.23
CA SER A 126 16.60 -16.89 17.04
C SER A 126 16.48 -15.57 16.26
N VAL A 127 17.57 -15.14 15.64
CA VAL A 127 17.56 -14.16 14.57
C VAL A 127 16.91 -14.91 13.42
N THR A 128 15.58 -14.90 13.38
CA THR A 128 14.93 -14.90 12.08
C THR A 128 15.44 -13.65 11.40
N ASP A 129 16.52 -13.80 10.64
CA ASP A 129 17.05 -12.75 9.76
C ASP A 129 15.84 -12.17 9.03
N GLY A 130 15.55 -10.91 9.37
CA GLY A 130 14.20 -10.38 9.29
C GLY A 130 13.65 -10.51 7.88
N VAL A 131 12.46 -11.08 7.76
CA VAL A 131 11.66 -11.11 6.51
C VAL A 131 11.18 -9.69 6.17
N VAL A 132 11.77 -8.63 6.73
CA VAL A 132 11.38 -7.24 6.59
C VAL A 132 12.53 -6.47 5.96
N ASP A 133 12.25 -5.89 4.79
CA ASP A 133 13.14 -4.95 4.12
C ASP A 133 13.55 -3.83 5.09
N PRO A 134 14.87 -3.66 5.38
CA PRO A 134 15.35 -2.67 6.33
C PRO A 134 14.91 -1.24 6.01
N LYS A 135 14.56 -0.94 4.75
CA LYS A 135 14.05 0.37 4.33
C LYS A 135 12.67 0.67 4.90
N LEU A 136 11.90 -0.35 5.28
CA LEU A 136 10.57 -0.21 5.85
C LEU A 136 10.55 -0.11 7.37
N VAL A 137 11.66 -0.42 8.04
CA VAL A 137 11.73 -0.32 9.51
C VAL A 137 11.56 1.13 9.96
N GLY A 138 10.67 1.32 10.94
CA GLY A 138 10.32 2.60 11.55
C GLY A 138 8.82 2.88 11.55
N THR A 139 8.49 4.13 11.86
CA THR A 139 7.11 4.62 11.89
C THR A 139 6.76 5.36 10.60
N TRP A 140 5.61 5.04 10.04
CA TRP A 140 5.07 5.62 8.82
C TRP A 140 3.65 6.12 9.02
N ILE A 141 3.30 7.23 8.39
CA ILE A 141 2.02 7.93 8.53
C ILE A 141 1.42 8.20 7.16
N GLN A 142 0.12 7.98 7.02
CA GLN A 142 -0.68 8.37 5.87
C GLN A 142 -1.90 9.18 6.34
N THR A 143 -2.17 10.29 5.68
CA THR A 143 -3.43 11.03 5.87
C THR A 143 -4.46 10.57 4.83
N VAL A 144 -5.62 10.13 5.30
CA VAL A 144 -6.77 9.73 4.48
C VAL A 144 -7.85 10.80 4.58
N LYS A 145 -8.29 11.31 3.42
CA LYS A 145 -9.41 12.25 3.34
C LYS A 145 -10.73 11.49 3.38
N THR A 146 -11.58 11.74 4.38
CA THR A 146 -12.92 11.12 4.49
C THR A 146 -14.03 12.15 4.41
N MET A 147 -15.28 11.70 4.37
CA MET A 147 -16.45 12.60 4.44
C MET A 147 -16.57 13.33 5.79
N ASN A 148 -15.97 12.78 6.84
CA ASN A 148 -16.07 13.28 8.21
C ASN A 148 -14.81 14.05 8.66
N GLY A 149 -13.90 14.35 7.72
CA GLY A 149 -12.64 15.02 7.97
C GLY A 149 -11.43 14.16 7.62
N ASP A 150 -10.26 14.62 8.05
CA ASP A 150 -9.00 13.93 7.83
C ASP A 150 -8.80 12.86 8.91
N GLU A 151 -8.34 11.68 8.48
CA GLU A 151 -7.87 10.62 9.37
C GLU A 151 -6.37 10.43 9.18
N SER A 152 -5.66 10.21 10.28
CA SER A 152 -4.24 9.86 10.29
C SER A 152 -4.11 8.37 10.60
N TRP A 153 -3.46 7.64 9.70
CA TRP A 153 -3.16 6.23 9.86
C TRP A 153 -1.66 6.10 10.05
N GLN A 154 -1.25 5.43 11.12
CA GLN A 154 0.14 5.22 11.48
C GLN A 154 0.43 3.73 11.54
N ILE A 155 1.51 3.29 10.91
CA ILE A 155 2.05 1.94 11.03
C ILE A 155 3.50 2.02 11.52
N GLU A 156 3.80 1.28 12.58
CA GLU A 156 5.12 1.07 13.14
C GLU A 156 5.56 -0.34 12.76
N ILE A 157 6.74 -0.47 12.13
CA ILE A 157 7.29 -1.72 11.62
C ILE A 157 8.65 -1.94 12.24
N ASP A 158 8.81 -3.04 12.96
CA ASP A 158 10.06 -3.42 13.61
C ASP A 158 10.88 -4.38 12.74
N SER A 159 12.19 -4.42 13.00
CA SER A 159 13.12 -5.28 12.26
C SER A 159 12.91 -6.78 12.52
N ASP A 160 12.26 -7.14 13.61
CA ASP A 160 11.93 -8.53 13.97
C ASP A 160 10.63 -9.04 13.31
N GLY A 161 9.94 -8.18 12.56
CA GLY A 161 8.66 -8.51 11.94
C GLY A 161 7.44 -8.16 12.77
N SER A 162 7.55 -7.56 13.97
CA SER A 162 6.37 -7.00 14.62
C SER A 162 5.89 -5.72 13.94
N TYR A 163 4.58 -5.48 14.01
CA TYR A 163 4.02 -4.18 13.62
C TYR A 163 2.90 -3.74 14.56
N ALA A 164 2.70 -2.43 14.64
CA ALA A 164 1.56 -1.80 15.30
C ALA A 164 0.89 -0.76 14.40
N PHE A 165 -0.44 -0.83 14.29
CA PHE A 165 -1.27 0.10 13.50
C PHE A 165 -2.16 0.92 14.41
N LYS A 166 -2.08 2.23 14.28
CA LYS A 166 -2.84 3.22 15.07
C LYS A 166 -3.57 4.14 14.10
N THR A 167 -4.78 4.57 14.47
CA THR A 167 -5.51 5.60 13.73
C THR A 167 -5.98 6.69 14.67
N SER A 168 -5.96 7.93 14.19
CA SER A 168 -6.59 9.08 14.85
C SER A 168 -7.43 9.87 13.84
N GLY A 169 -8.46 10.56 14.34
CA GLY A 169 -9.41 11.30 13.51
C GLY A 169 -10.86 11.05 13.93
N THR A 170 -11.80 11.48 13.09
CA THR A 170 -13.24 11.49 13.40
C THR A 170 -13.85 10.08 13.41
N MET A 171 -13.37 9.16 12.56
CA MET A 171 -13.71 7.75 12.66
C MET A 171 -12.47 6.96 13.03
N VAL A 172 -12.43 6.52 14.29
CA VAL A 172 -11.32 5.72 14.79
C VAL A 172 -11.49 4.31 14.22
N SER A 173 -10.63 3.92 13.28
CA SER A 173 -10.55 2.53 12.83
C SER A 173 -10.03 1.65 13.97
N VAL A 174 -10.29 0.34 13.89
CA VAL A 174 -9.81 -0.61 14.89
C VAL A 174 -8.29 -0.64 14.84
N GLN A 175 -7.65 -0.29 15.96
CA GLN A 175 -6.19 -0.40 16.12
C GLN A 175 -5.80 -1.87 16.18
N HIS A 176 -4.70 -2.24 15.52
CA HIS A 176 -4.29 -3.63 15.47
C HIS A 176 -2.79 -3.81 15.37
N ASN A 177 -2.29 -4.94 15.87
CA ASN A 177 -0.87 -5.31 15.82
C ASN A 177 -0.73 -6.77 15.43
N GLY A 178 0.50 -7.21 15.15
CA GLY A 178 0.79 -8.58 14.80
C GLY A 178 2.10 -8.72 14.03
N GLU A 179 2.11 -9.60 13.04
CA GLU A 179 3.28 -9.92 12.23
C GLU A 179 3.24 -9.22 10.87
N PHE A 180 4.39 -8.75 10.42
CA PHE A 180 4.64 -8.10 9.15
C PHE A 180 5.86 -8.73 8.47
N SER A 181 5.75 -8.94 7.17
CA SER A 181 6.85 -9.40 6.33
C SER A 181 6.85 -8.58 5.05
N ALA A 182 8.02 -8.20 4.57
CA ALA A 182 8.22 -7.50 3.33
C ALA A 182 9.57 -7.85 2.70
N GLU A 183 9.54 -8.51 1.55
CA GLU A 183 10.73 -8.93 0.83
C GLU A 183 10.46 -8.88 -0.68
N ASN A 184 11.48 -8.55 -1.47
CA ASN A 184 11.41 -8.59 -2.94
C ASN A 184 10.21 -7.82 -3.53
N GLY A 185 9.89 -6.66 -2.95
CA GLY A 185 8.76 -5.81 -3.39
C GLY A 185 7.38 -6.40 -3.10
N LYS A 186 7.28 -7.44 -2.27
CA LYS A 186 6.04 -8.04 -1.78
C LYS A 186 5.94 -7.93 -0.27
N TRP A 187 4.74 -7.77 0.25
CA TRP A 187 4.51 -7.64 1.69
C TRP A 187 3.26 -8.41 2.12
N LYS A 188 3.21 -8.77 3.40
CA LYS A 188 2.07 -9.39 4.07
C LYS A 188 1.99 -8.88 5.51
N LEU A 189 0.78 -8.73 6.03
CA LEU A 189 0.53 -8.52 7.46
C LEU A 189 -0.51 -9.51 7.98
N SER A 190 -0.40 -9.88 9.25
CA SER A 190 -1.40 -10.68 9.96
C SER A 190 -1.59 -10.11 11.35
N SER A 191 -2.78 -9.57 11.62
CA SER A 191 -3.14 -9.05 12.92
C SER A 191 -3.42 -10.18 13.92
N SER A 192 -2.79 -10.11 15.08
CA SER A 192 -3.00 -11.05 16.19
C SER A 192 -4.28 -10.73 16.98
N ASN A 193 -4.65 -9.46 17.11
CA ASN A 193 -5.78 -9.02 17.93
C ASN A 193 -7.12 -8.87 17.18
N THR A 194 -7.10 -8.74 15.85
CA THR A 194 -8.33 -8.62 15.03
C THR A 194 -8.52 -9.77 14.04
N GLY A 195 -7.49 -10.59 13.80
CA GLY A 195 -7.50 -11.62 12.76
C GLY A 195 -7.44 -11.07 11.33
N TRP A 196 -7.34 -9.74 11.16
CA TRP A 196 -7.18 -9.10 9.85
C TRP A 196 -5.91 -9.58 9.15
N LYS A 197 -6.00 -9.85 7.85
CA LYS A 197 -4.88 -10.24 7.00
C LYS A 197 -4.92 -9.42 5.72
N ASP A 198 -3.78 -8.92 5.30
CA ASP A 198 -3.62 -8.18 4.06
C ASP A 198 -2.21 -8.39 3.50
N GLY A 199 -1.99 -7.98 2.26
CA GLY A 199 -0.73 -8.11 1.58
C GLY A 199 -0.80 -7.67 0.13
N GLY A 200 0.35 -7.54 -0.50
CA GLY A 200 0.44 -7.14 -1.89
C GLY A 200 1.85 -6.75 -2.29
N SER A 201 1.99 -5.63 -3.00
CA SER A 201 3.29 -5.12 -3.45
C SER A 201 3.66 -3.82 -2.79
N TYR A 202 4.95 -3.55 -2.69
CA TYR A 202 5.45 -2.27 -2.20
C TYR A 202 6.62 -1.73 -3.01
N SER A 203 6.89 -0.43 -2.85
CA SER A 203 8.12 0.22 -3.29
C SER A 203 8.52 1.33 -2.33
N VAL A 204 9.82 1.63 -2.28
CA VAL A 204 10.38 2.74 -1.48
C VAL A 204 11.08 3.70 -2.44
N PRO A 205 10.33 4.56 -3.15
CA PRO A 205 10.91 5.47 -4.15
C PRO A 205 11.87 6.49 -3.54
N ARG A 206 11.74 6.81 -2.24
CA ARG A 206 12.64 7.70 -1.49
C ARG A 206 12.71 7.28 -0.01
N PRO A 207 13.74 7.66 0.76
CA PRO A 207 13.88 7.29 2.17
C PRO A 207 12.71 7.72 3.07
N ASP A 208 11.97 8.76 2.68
CA ASP A 208 10.82 9.33 3.39
C ASP A 208 9.46 8.91 2.80
N LEU A 209 9.45 8.06 1.77
CA LEU A 209 8.24 7.67 1.05
C LEU A 209 8.20 6.17 0.80
N PHE A 210 7.22 5.52 1.41
CA PHE A 210 6.87 4.12 1.23
C PHE A 210 5.50 4.04 0.52
N VAL A 211 5.42 3.27 -0.55
CA VAL A 211 4.16 3.05 -1.30
C VAL A 211 3.78 1.59 -1.17
N MET A 212 2.56 1.33 -0.70
CA MET A 212 2.06 -0.01 -0.42
C MET A 212 0.74 -0.23 -1.16
N MET A 213 0.61 -1.33 -1.89
CA MET A 213 -0.65 -1.75 -2.51
C MET A 213 -1.15 -3.01 -1.81
N GLY A 214 -2.39 -2.96 -1.30
CA GLY A 214 -3.07 -4.04 -0.60
C GLY A 214 -4.55 -4.16 -0.98
N ALA A 215 -5.33 -4.85 -0.16
CA ALA A 215 -6.76 -5.06 -0.37
C ALA A 215 -7.58 -3.75 -0.41
N LEU A 216 -7.12 -2.72 0.31
CA LEU A 216 -7.76 -1.40 0.36
C LEU A 216 -7.27 -0.45 -0.75
N GLY A 217 -6.42 -0.92 -1.67
CA GLY A 217 -5.82 -0.12 -2.73
C GLY A 217 -4.40 0.35 -2.41
N THR A 218 -3.99 1.47 -3.00
CA THR A 218 -2.64 2.02 -2.88
C THR A 218 -2.58 3.10 -1.81
N GLY A 219 -1.71 2.90 -0.81
CA GLY A 219 -1.35 3.88 0.20
C GLY A 219 0.02 4.51 -0.06
N GLN A 220 0.14 5.81 0.21
CA GLN A 220 1.41 6.53 0.24
C GLN A 220 1.69 6.95 1.68
N TRP A 221 2.78 6.44 2.21
CA TRP A 221 3.16 6.58 3.60
C TRP A 221 4.42 7.43 3.71
N ARG A 222 4.39 8.40 4.62
CA ARG A 222 5.53 9.26 4.96
C ARG A 222 6.18 8.78 6.22
N LYS A 223 7.50 8.84 6.30
CA LYS A 223 8.20 8.55 7.55
C LYS A 223 7.75 9.57 8.61
N ALA A 224 7.44 9.11 9.82
CA ALA A 224 7.24 10.02 10.93
C ALA A 224 8.57 10.73 11.23
N GLU A 225 8.51 12.02 11.53
CA GLU A 225 9.67 12.82 11.93
C GLU A 225 10.21 12.43 13.31
#